data_AF-A0A1I0C532-F1
#
_entry.id   AF-A0A1I0C532-F1
#
_cell.length_a   1.000
_cell.length_b   1.000
_cell.length_c   1.000
_cell.angle_alpha   90.00
_cell.angle_beta   90.00
_cell.angle_gamma   90.00
#
_symmetry.space_group_name_H-M   'P 1'
#
loop_
_entity.id
_entity.type
_entity.pdbx_description
1 polymer ?
#
loop_
_entity_poly.entity_id
_entity_poly.type
_entity_poly.pdbx_seq_one_letter_code
_entity_poly.pdbx_strand_id
1 'polypeptide(L)'
;MKQDKKALTLKTLNKSNVWNIQENDIFRMWEAAEKDADLKDNMRHYQDIVRSAFEIEEVKIDKPEVIKKYESRGFKVGQVRLDDATKVKWALKKRPIMRVTDLTYENIHHISAAKLIEVLERNFGGGWESLSQSIQDIIESSFDISTTTLPTERLHKPGGMYEKKVNDGYEVLEITKGTWTEAIFAKEKPEVEKPRYKSDSDNKLDDDDISDSMEDEEELPEVDDKYSAEDEDEDYDEDKLTEESYRTTFDADPEDLNLEAEDVSDEDGEF
;
A
#
# COMPACT_ATOMS: atom_id res chain seq x y z
N MET A 1 5.69 22.10 -9.69
CA MET A 1 4.35 22.72 -9.81
C MET A 1 3.75 22.76 -8.42
N LYS A 2 3.29 23.92 -7.95
CA LYS A 2 2.63 24.05 -6.64
C LYS A 2 1.24 23.46 -6.79
N GLN A 3 0.99 22.28 -6.23
CA GLN A 3 -0.36 21.73 -6.14
C GLN A 3 -1.25 22.79 -5.48
N ASP A 4 -2.28 23.22 -6.21
CA ASP A 4 -3.37 23.99 -5.63
C ASP A 4 -3.91 23.18 -4.46
N LYS A 5 -3.67 23.68 -3.24
CA LYS A 5 -4.33 23.18 -2.03
C LYS A 5 -5.82 23.45 -2.21
N LYS A 6 -6.54 22.57 -2.93
CA LYS A 6 -7.98 22.44 -2.80
C LYS A 6 -8.23 22.41 -1.30
N ALA A 7 -9.01 23.37 -0.81
CA ALA A 7 -9.29 23.48 0.61
C ALA A 7 -9.77 22.11 1.10
N LEU A 8 -8.95 21.45 1.92
CA LEU A 8 -9.33 20.18 2.52
C LEU A 8 -10.57 20.46 3.37
N THR A 9 -11.68 19.86 2.98
CA THR A 9 -12.95 19.88 3.70
C THR A 9 -13.30 18.46 4.10
N LEU A 10 -14.21 18.28 5.08
CA LEU A 10 -14.71 16.95 5.43
C LEU A 10 -15.22 16.20 4.19
N LYS A 11 -15.87 16.90 3.23
CA LYS A 11 -16.36 16.31 1.96
C LYS A 11 -15.26 15.67 1.10
N THR A 12 -14.03 16.15 1.19
CA THR A 12 -12.88 15.63 0.42
C THR A 12 -12.03 14.62 1.20
N LEU A 13 -12.41 14.35 2.46
CA LEU A 13 -11.70 13.44 3.33
C LEU A 13 -11.98 11.99 2.92
N ASN A 14 -10.93 11.21 2.76
CA ASN A 14 -11.01 9.77 2.50
C ASN A 14 -9.92 9.05 3.30
N LYS A 15 -9.97 7.71 3.31
CA LYS A 15 -9.06 6.88 4.11
C LYS A 15 -7.57 7.01 3.74
N SER A 16 -7.24 7.48 2.54
CA SER A 16 -5.86 7.79 2.14
C SER A 16 -5.47 9.20 2.57
N ASN A 17 -6.23 10.21 2.16
CA ASN A 17 -5.95 11.63 2.42
C ASN A 17 -5.88 11.97 3.91
N VAL A 18 -6.60 11.25 4.77
CA VAL A 18 -6.60 11.50 6.21
C VAL A 18 -5.20 11.35 6.83
N TRP A 19 -4.33 10.52 6.25
CA TRP A 19 -2.95 10.36 6.71
C TRP A 19 -2.07 11.59 6.44
N ASN A 20 -2.42 12.47 5.50
CA ASN A 20 -1.70 13.72 5.23
C ASN A 20 -2.12 14.90 6.11
N ILE A 21 -3.17 14.71 6.89
CA ILE A 21 -3.79 15.79 7.66
C ILE A 21 -3.15 15.87 9.05
N GLN A 22 -3.20 17.07 9.65
CA GLN A 22 -2.81 17.30 11.04
C GLN A 22 -4.04 17.41 11.94
N GLU A 23 -3.86 17.19 13.25
CA GLU A 23 -4.98 17.27 14.21
C GLU A 23 -5.67 18.63 14.18
N ASN A 24 -4.90 19.71 13.94
CA ASN A 24 -5.43 21.07 13.84
C ASN A 24 -6.36 21.26 12.64
N ASP A 25 -6.04 20.60 11.52
CA ASP A 25 -6.84 20.69 10.30
C ASP A 25 -8.16 19.92 10.46
N ILE A 26 -8.16 18.82 11.23
CA ILE A 26 -9.39 18.12 11.63
C ILE A 26 -10.31 19.09 12.37
N PHE A 27 -9.84 19.77 13.42
CA PHE A 27 -10.68 20.71 14.15
C PHE A 27 -11.25 21.82 13.25
N ARG A 28 -10.46 22.36 12.33
CA ARG A 28 -10.92 23.37 11.35
C ARG A 28 -11.95 22.82 10.38
N MET A 29 -11.76 21.60 9.89
CA MET A 29 -12.72 20.95 8.98
C MET A 29 -14.06 20.70 9.66
N TRP A 30 -14.04 20.30 10.94
CA TRP A 30 -15.26 20.13 11.74
C TRP A 30 -15.95 21.47 12.06
N GLU A 31 -15.19 22.53 12.34
CA GLU A 31 -15.74 23.88 12.52
C GLU A 31 -16.34 24.45 11.22
N ALA A 32 -15.70 24.20 10.07
CA ALA A 32 -16.23 24.61 8.77
C ALA A 32 -17.51 23.83 8.41
N ALA A 33 -17.57 22.55 8.78
CA ALA A 33 -18.73 21.70 8.57
C ALA A 33 -19.95 22.10 9.43
N GLU A 34 -19.76 22.82 10.54
CA GLU A 34 -20.86 23.39 11.35
C GLU A 34 -21.82 24.24 10.50
N LYS A 35 -21.31 24.85 9.42
CA LYS A 35 -22.09 25.78 8.57
C LYS A 35 -22.84 25.10 7.42
N ASP A 36 -22.72 23.78 7.27
CA ASP A 36 -23.18 23.03 6.10
C ASP A 36 -24.06 21.86 6.57
N ALA A 37 -25.39 22.00 6.41
CA ALA A 37 -26.39 21.09 6.96
C ALA A 37 -26.27 19.64 6.43
N ASP A 38 -25.80 19.47 5.19
CA ASP A 38 -25.64 18.18 4.51
C ASP A 38 -24.53 17.31 5.13
N LEU A 39 -23.68 17.91 5.96
CA LEU A 39 -22.57 17.21 6.63
C LEU A 39 -22.98 16.54 7.94
N LYS A 40 -24.13 16.90 8.53
CA LYS A 40 -24.61 16.31 9.80
C LYS A 40 -24.93 14.81 9.65
N ASP A 41 -25.54 14.39 8.54
CA ASP A 41 -25.90 12.98 8.32
C ASP A 41 -24.68 12.10 8.02
N ASN A 42 -23.66 12.66 7.36
CA ASN A 42 -22.42 11.97 7.02
C ASN A 42 -21.36 12.00 8.13
N MET A 43 -21.68 12.61 9.27
CA MET A 43 -20.74 12.87 10.35
C MET A 43 -20.15 11.59 10.96
N ARG A 44 -20.93 10.52 11.04
CA ARG A 44 -20.43 9.20 11.49
C ARG A 44 -19.40 8.63 10.52
N HIS A 45 -19.67 8.73 9.22
CA HIS A 45 -18.75 8.26 8.18
C HIS A 45 -17.41 9.00 8.22
N TYR A 46 -17.44 10.33 8.32
CA TYR A 46 -16.21 11.12 8.46
C TYR A 46 -15.49 10.83 9.78
N GLN A 47 -16.21 10.60 10.88
CA GLN A 47 -15.61 10.18 12.13
C GLN A 47 -14.89 8.84 11.98
N ASP A 48 -15.46 7.88 11.25
CA ASP A 48 -14.84 6.57 11.01
C ASP A 48 -13.59 6.67 10.11
N ILE A 49 -13.61 7.56 9.11
CA ILE A 49 -12.40 7.88 8.32
C ILE A 49 -11.32 8.49 9.23
N VAL A 50 -11.67 9.44 10.10
CA VAL A 50 -10.69 10.02 11.04
C VAL A 50 -10.16 8.95 12.00
N ARG A 51 -11.00 8.03 12.47
CA ARG A 51 -10.59 6.92 13.36
C ARG A 51 -9.59 5.95 12.74
N SER A 52 -9.50 5.87 11.40
CA SER A 52 -8.52 4.98 10.75
C SER A 52 -7.08 5.46 11.01
N ALA A 53 -6.84 6.77 10.96
CA ALA A 53 -5.51 7.38 11.12
C ALA A 53 -5.30 8.11 12.46
N PHE A 54 -6.37 8.42 13.19
CA PHE A 54 -6.32 9.15 14.46
C PHE A 54 -7.02 8.38 15.58
N GLU A 55 -6.46 8.51 16.78
CA GLU A 55 -7.12 8.13 18.03
C GLU A 55 -7.98 9.31 18.50
N ILE A 56 -9.27 9.06 18.66
CA ILE A 56 -10.26 10.05 19.10
C ILE A 56 -10.75 9.66 20.49
N GLU A 57 -10.52 10.52 21.48
CA GLU A 57 -11.09 10.39 22.82
C GLU A 57 -12.00 11.57 23.15
N GLU A 58 -13.16 11.30 23.75
CA GLU A 58 -14.08 12.33 24.21
C GLU A 58 -13.69 12.82 25.63
N VAL A 59 -13.42 14.11 25.76
CA VAL A 59 -13.10 14.75 27.03
C VAL A 59 -14.40 15.18 27.72
N LYS A 60 -14.95 14.28 28.54
CA LYS A 60 -16.19 14.53 29.31
C LYS A 60 -16.03 15.57 30.43
N ILE A 61 -14.80 15.76 30.93
CA ILE A 61 -14.50 16.65 32.05
C ILE A 61 -13.59 17.76 31.57
N ASP A 62 -14.17 18.95 31.41
CA ASP A 62 -13.45 20.15 30.98
C ASP A 62 -12.67 20.80 32.14
N LYS A 63 -11.64 20.09 32.62
CA LYS A 63 -10.71 20.60 33.64
C LYS A 63 -9.31 20.77 33.04
N PRO A 64 -8.59 21.86 33.37
CA PRO A 64 -7.24 22.10 32.86
C PRO A 64 -6.26 20.98 33.25
N GLU A 65 -6.47 20.30 34.38
CA GLU A 65 -5.67 19.14 34.79
C GLU A 65 -5.85 17.94 33.85
N VAL A 66 -7.09 17.71 33.36
CA VAL A 66 -7.41 16.62 32.44
C VAL A 66 -6.84 16.93 31.06
N ILE A 67 -6.97 18.17 30.60
CA ILE A 67 -6.36 18.63 29.34
C ILE A 67 -4.84 18.45 29.38
N LYS A 68 -4.17 18.87 30.47
CA LYS A 68 -2.72 18.65 30.63
C LYS A 68 -2.33 17.17 30.62
N LYS A 69 -3.16 16.28 31.17
CA LYS A 69 -2.93 14.83 31.08
C LYS A 69 -3.02 14.33 29.64
N TYR A 70 -4.00 14.80 28.86
CA TYR A 70 -4.13 14.48 27.44
C TYR A 70 -2.94 15.02 26.62
N GLU A 71 -2.55 16.28 26.84
CA GLU A 71 -1.38 16.89 26.21
C GLU A 71 -0.08 16.16 26.55
N SER A 72 0.09 15.73 27.81
CA SER A 72 1.26 14.95 28.23
C SER A 72 1.37 13.57 27.55
N ARG A 73 0.23 13.03 27.09
CA ARG A 73 0.16 11.79 26.31
C ARG A 73 0.28 12.01 24.80
N GLY A 74 0.46 13.26 24.38
CA GLY A 74 0.59 13.67 22.98
C GLY A 74 -0.74 13.89 22.25
N PHE A 75 -1.87 14.02 22.97
CA PHE A 75 -3.14 14.39 22.36
C PHE A 75 -3.28 15.90 22.26
N LYS A 76 -3.86 16.37 21.16
CA LYS A 76 -4.35 17.76 21.05
C LYS A 76 -5.82 17.79 21.39
N VAL A 77 -6.20 18.65 22.34
CA VAL A 77 -7.60 18.83 22.73
C VAL A 77 -8.18 20.01 21.97
N GLY A 78 -9.31 19.79 21.30
CA GLY A 78 -10.08 20.82 20.61
C GLY A 78 -11.57 20.66 20.88
N GLN A 79 -12.32 21.75 20.75
CA GLN A 79 -13.77 21.73 20.91
C GLN A 79 -14.41 21.57 19.53
N VAL A 80 -15.29 20.59 19.39
CA VAL A 80 -16.04 20.29 18.16
C VAL A 80 -17.52 20.40 18.48
N ARG A 81 -18.30 21.09 17.64
CA ARG A 81 -19.75 21.08 17.76
C ARG A 81 -20.32 19.99 16.89
N LEU A 82 -21.02 19.05 17.51
CA LEU A 82 -21.74 18.00 16.80
C LEU A 82 -23.13 18.48 16.34
N ASP A 83 -23.70 19.44 17.07
CA ASP A 83 -25.01 20.02 16.80
C ASP A 83 -25.11 21.45 17.37
N ASP A 84 -26.13 22.22 16.98
CA ASP A 84 -26.35 23.61 17.40
C ASP A 84 -26.40 23.78 18.94
N ALA A 85 -26.77 22.71 19.66
CA ALA A 85 -26.82 22.67 21.12
C ALA A 85 -25.66 21.88 21.78
N THR A 86 -24.93 21.04 21.05
CA THR A 86 -24.00 20.06 21.65
C THR A 86 -22.55 20.35 21.25
N LYS A 87 -21.80 20.96 22.17
CA LYS A 87 -20.35 21.14 22.05
C LYS A 87 -19.65 20.00 22.79
N VAL A 88 -18.87 19.22 22.07
CA VAL A 88 -18.07 18.11 22.62
C VAL A 88 -16.60 18.50 22.57
N LYS A 89 -15.81 18.18 23.60
CA LYS A 89 -14.36 18.31 23.54
C LYS A 89 -13.76 16.98 23.11
N TRP A 90 -12.96 17.00 22.05
CA TRP A 90 -12.23 15.84 21.56
C TRP A 90 -10.74 16.02 21.79
N ALA A 91 -10.12 14.95 22.26
CA ALA A 91 -8.69 14.77 22.26
C ALA A 91 -8.34 13.91 21.03
N LEU A 92 -7.57 14.49 20.10
CA LEU A 92 -7.11 13.83 18.89
C LEU A 92 -5.61 13.57 18.98
N LYS A 93 -5.20 12.38 18.58
CA LYS A 93 -3.79 12.01 18.43
C LYS A 93 -3.60 11.22 17.15
N LYS A 94 -2.69 11.65 16.28
CA LYS A 94 -2.34 10.86 15.09
C LYS A 94 -1.74 9.52 15.52
N ARG A 95 -2.24 8.43 14.93
CA ARG A 95 -1.69 7.09 15.18
C ARG A 95 -0.28 7.04 14.58
N PRO A 96 0.76 6.82 15.40
CA PRO A 96 2.11 6.74 14.87
C PRO A 96 2.28 5.39 14.18
N ILE A 97 2.86 5.39 12.98
CA ILE A 97 3.27 4.17 12.29
C ILE A 97 4.61 3.77 12.91
N MET A 98 4.56 2.82 13.83
CA MET A 98 5.73 2.40 14.60
C MET A 98 6.19 1.01 14.24
N ARG A 99 5.31 0.15 13.73
CA ARG A 99 5.59 -1.24 13.35
C ARG A 99 5.27 -1.46 11.88
N VAL A 100 5.91 -2.47 11.30
CA VAL A 100 5.59 -2.87 9.92
C VAL A 100 4.15 -3.37 9.80
N THR A 101 3.58 -3.91 10.88
CA THR A 101 2.16 -4.35 10.94
C THR A 101 1.18 -3.19 10.91
N ASP A 102 1.64 -1.97 11.19
CA ASP A 102 0.81 -0.77 11.13
C ASP A 102 0.77 -0.21 9.69
N LEU A 103 1.58 -0.76 8.77
CA LEU A 103 1.58 -0.36 7.37
C LEU A 103 0.35 -0.91 6.64
N THR A 104 -0.27 -0.05 5.84
CA THR A 104 -1.41 -0.37 5.00
C THR A 104 -1.20 0.26 3.63
N TYR A 105 -1.88 -0.25 2.60
CA TYR A 105 -1.87 0.37 1.26
C TYR A 105 -2.33 1.83 1.25
N GLU A 106 -3.05 2.28 2.29
CA GLU A 106 -3.53 3.65 2.38
C GLU A 106 -2.49 4.59 3.00
N ASN A 107 -1.66 4.11 3.93
CA ASN A 107 -0.74 4.96 4.69
C ASN A 107 0.68 4.97 4.13
N ILE A 108 1.08 3.93 3.41
CA ILE A 108 2.44 3.73 2.90
C ILE A 108 2.86 4.84 1.92
N HIS A 109 1.91 5.40 1.16
CA HIS A 109 2.16 6.53 0.26
C HIS A 109 2.43 7.86 0.99
N HIS A 110 2.09 7.95 2.28
CA HIS A 110 2.17 9.18 3.08
C HIS A 110 3.31 9.15 4.09
N ILE A 111 4.13 8.10 4.10
CA ILE A 111 5.36 8.03 4.90
C ILE A 111 6.56 8.32 4.01
N SER A 112 7.63 8.85 4.62
CA SER A 112 8.88 9.03 3.90
C SER A 112 9.75 7.78 3.93
N ALA A 113 10.72 7.68 3.01
CA ALA A 113 11.70 6.58 2.99
C ALA A 113 12.45 6.48 4.32
N ALA A 114 12.85 7.61 4.90
CA ALA A 114 13.52 7.64 6.20
C ALA A 114 12.62 7.09 7.31
N LYS A 115 11.31 7.38 7.28
CA LYS A 115 10.37 6.85 8.26
C LYS A 115 10.14 5.35 8.07
N LEU A 116 10.10 4.88 6.82
CA LEU A 116 10.03 3.45 6.51
C LEU A 116 11.26 2.72 7.08
N ILE A 117 12.47 3.24 6.86
CA ILE A 117 13.70 2.67 7.42
C ILE A 117 13.64 2.60 8.95
N GLU A 118 13.19 3.65 9.64
CA GLU A 118 13.04 3.65 11.10
C GLU A 118 12.06 2.55 11.59
N VAL A 119 10.95 2.36 10.86
CA VAL A 119 9.94 1.34 11.19
C VAL A 119 10.50 -0.08 10.99
N LEU A 120 11.27 -0.28 9.91
CA LEU A 120 11.98 -1.53 9.63
C LEU A 120 13.03 -1.80 10.71
N GLU A 121 13.90 -0.85 11.03
CA GLU A 121 14.96 -1.00 12.04
C GLU A 121 14.41 -1.35 13.43
N ARG A 122 13.38 -0.62 13.87
CA ARG A 122 12.84 -0.73 15.23
C ARG A 122 12.16 -2.08 15.51
N ASN A 123 11.68 -2.77 14.48
CA ASN A 123 10.85 -3.98 14.67
C ASN A 123 11.39 -5.20 13.91
N PHE A 124 12.32 -5.02 12.98
CA PHE A 124 12.82 -6.07 12.09
C PHE A 124 14.36 -6.05 12.02
N GLY A 125 14.99 -6.87 12.86
CA GLY A 125 16.43 -7.19 12.78
C GLY A 125 16.75 -8.43 11.96
N GLY A 126 15.74 -9.02 11.29
CA GLY A 126 15.84 -10.29 10.56
C GLY A 126 16.25 -10.16 9.09
N GLY A 127 16.19 -8.97 8.51
CA GLY A 127 16.36 -8.74 7.07
C GLY A 127 15.03 -8.60 6.33
N TRP A 128 15.08 -8.27 5.05
CA TRP A 128 13.90 -8.04 4.21
C TRP A 128 13.05 -9.30 4.04
N GLU A 129 13.70 -10.44 3.78
CA GLU A 129 13.07 -11.76 3.62
C GLU A 129 12.30 -12.24 4.86
N SER A 130 12.52 -11.60 6.02
CA SER A 130 11.79 -11.94 7.24
C SER A 130 10.41 -11.27 7.34
N LEU A 131 10.14 -10.25 6.51
CA LEU A 131 8.82 -9.63 6.41
C LEU A 131 7.83 -10.59 5.73
N SER A 132 6.58 -10.57 6.14
CA SER A 132 5.54 -11.32 5.43
C SER A 132 5.33 -10.74 4.03
N GLN A 133 5.00 -11.59 3.05
CA GLN A 133 4.78 -11.17 1.66
C GLN A 133 3.81 -9.98 1.56
N SER A 134 2.71 -10.01 2.32
CA SER A 134 1.75 -8.90 2.38
C SER A 134 2.36 -7.55 2.76
N ILE A 135 3.34 -7.53 3.67
CA ILE A 135 4.01 -6.30 4.09
C ILE A 135 5.03 -5.86 3.05
N GLN A 136 5.76 -6.82 2.45
CA GLN A 136 6.66 -6.55 1.34
C GLN A 136 5.88 -5.91 0.18
N ASP A 137 4.74 -6.48 -0.21
CA ASP A 137 3.87 -5.98 -1.28
C ASP A 137 3.35 -4.56 -0.99
N ILE A 138 2.96 -4.28 0.25
CA ILE A 138 2.53 -2.94 0.67
C ILE A 138 3.67 -1.95 0.50
N ILE A 139 4.87 -2.28 0.97
CA ILE A 139 6.03 -1.41 0.87
C ILE A 139 6.41 -1.20 -0.60
N GLU A 140 6.52 -2.27 -1.38
CA GLU A 140 6.86 -2.24 -2.80
C GLU A 140 5.81 -1.49 -3.63
N SER A 141 4.57 -1.37 -3.17
CA SER A 141 3.57 -0.55 -3.85
C SER A 141 3.94 0.95 -3.93
N SER A 142 4.69 1.44 -2.95
CA SER A 142 5.02 2.87 -2.77
C SER A 142 6.51 3.17 -2.79
N PHE A 143 7.34 2.18 -2.54
CA PHE A 143 8.79 2.31 -2.46
C PHE A 143 9.45 1.39 -3.47
N ASP A 144 10.53 1.86 -4.06
CA ASP A 144 11.48 1.02 -4.77
C ASP A 144 12.45 0.46 -3.74
N ILE A 145 12.36 -0.85 -3.52
CA ILE A 145 13.16 -1.57 -2.55
C ILE A 145 14.19 -2.41 -3.29
N SER A 146 15.42 -2.36 -2.80
CA SER A 146 16.46 -3.24 -3.29
C SER A 146 17.35 -3.67 -2.15
N THR A 147 17.52 -4.98 -1.97
CA THR A 147 18.35 -5.57 -0.93
C THR A 147 19.67 -6.07 -1.49
N THR A 148 20.72 -6.01 -0.68
CA THR A 148 21.99 -6.64 -1.00
C THR A 148 22.62 -7.19 0.27
N THR A 149 23.26 -8.34 0.19
CA THR A 149 24.00 -8.92 1.30
C THR A 149 25.43 -9.15 0.86
N LEU A 150 26.36 -8.41 1.47
CA LEU A 150 27.78 -8.47 1.15
C LEU A 150 28.61 -8.49 2.44
N PRO A 151 29.87 -8.96 2.41
CA PRO A 151 30.77 -8.75 3.53
C PRO A 151 30.91 -7.25 3.83
N THR A 152 30.92 -6.87 5.11
CA THR A 152 30.92 -5.47 5.56
C THR A 152 32.02 -4.63 4.87
N GLU A 153 33.22 -5.19 4.75
CA GLU A 153 34.38 -4.55 4.11
C GLU A 153 34.19 -4.28 2.61
N ARG A 154 33.33 -5.06 1.93
CA ARG A 154 33.03 -4.89 0.50
C ARG A 154 31.87 -3.93 0.26
N LEU A 155 30.93 -3.81 1.21
CA LEU A 155 29.73 -2.98 1.05
C LEU A 155 30.09 -1.50 0.91
N HIS A 156 31.02 -0.99 1.75
CA HIS A 156 31.43 0.42 1.76
C HIS A 156 32.63 0.73 0.86
N LYS A 157 32.85 -0.05 -0.22
CA LYS A 157 33.90 0.29 -1.17
C LYS A 157 33.62 1.64 -1.85
N PRO A 158 34.61 2.55 -1.91
CA PRO A 158 34.44 3.87 -2.53
C PRO A 158 34.11 3.71 -4.02
N GLY A 159 33.11 4.46 -4.50
CA GLY A 159 32.58 4.36 -5.87
C GLY A 159 31.74 3.09 -6.15
N GLY A 160 31.45 2.30 -5.12
CA GLY A 160 30.66 1.06 -5.20
C GLY A 160 29.15 1.29 -5.27
N MET A 161 28.39 0.19 -5.24
CA MET A 161 26.92 0.21 -5.33
C MET A 161 26.25 1.01 -4.21
N TYR A 162 26.81 0.91 -2.99
CA TYR A 162 26.30 1.59 -1.81
C TYR A 162 26.26 3.12 -2.02
N GLU A 163 27.42 3.70 -2.36
CA GLU A 163 27.54 5.15 -2.55
C GLU A 163 26.69 5.65 -3.73
N LYS A 164 26.60 4.87 -4.81
CA LYS A 164 25.73 5.20 -5.95
C LYS A 164 24.26 5.27 -5.55
N LYS A 165 23.75 4.26 -4.83
CA LYS A 165 22.35 4.25 -4.38
C LYS A 165 22.05 5.38 -3.41
N VAL A 166 22.95 5.66 -2.47
CA VAL A 166 22.77 6.79 -1.54
C VAL A 166 22.74 8.12 -2.31
N ASN A 167 23.63 8.29 -3.31
CA ASN A 167 23.63 9.48 -4.18
C ASN A 167 22.38 9.56 -5.08
N ASP A 168 21.82 8.42 -5.47
CA ASP A 168 20.56 8.35 -6.23
C ASP A 168 19.32 8.65 -5.35
N GLY A 169 19.51 8.90 -4.05
CA GLY A 169 18.46 9.27 -3.11
C GLY A 169 17.74 8.08 -2.45
N TYR A 170 18.39 6.92 -2.38
CA TYR A 170 17.91 5.81 -1.55
C TYR A 170 18.33 6.02 -0.11
N GLU A 171 17.39 5.83 0.80
CA GLU A 171 17.66 5.62 2.22
C GLU A 171 18.09 4.17 2.44
N VAL A 172 18.97 3.92 3.40
CA VAL A 172 19.55 2.59 3.63
C VAL A 172 19.38 2.15 5.07
N LEU A 173 18.95 0.91 5.26
CA LEU A 173 18.99 0.18 6.53
C LEU A 173 20.06 -0.89 6.45
N GLU A 174 21.03 -0.84 7.34
CA GLU A 174 22.08 -1.84 7.46
C GLU A 174 21.81 -2.79 8.63
N ILE A 175 21.75 -4.07 8.35
CA ILE A 175 21.54 -5.14 9.33
C ILE A 175 22.77 -6.02 9.34
N THR A 176 23.57 -5.92 10.40
CA THR A 176 24.78 -6.72 10.57
C THR A 176 24.42 -8.16 10.95
N LYS A 177 24.80 -9.12 10.10
CA LYS A 177 24.66 -10.57 10.29
C LYS A 177 26.05 -11.20 10.40
N GLY A 178 26.70 -10.99 11.54
CA GLY A 178 28.08 -11.47 11.78
C GLY A 178 29.10 -10.72 10.92
N THR A 179 29.76 -11.41 9.98
CA THR A 179 30.73 -10.79 9.05
C THR A 179 30.09 -10.19 7.80
N TRP A 180 28.79 -10.43 7.60
CA TRP A 180 28.01 -9.94 6.47
C TRP A 180 27.09 -8.81 6.91
N THR A 181 26.85 -7.85 6.03
CA THR A 181 25.86 -6.80 6.22
C THR A 181 24.82 -6.93 5.12
N GLU A 182 23.56 -7.03 5.53
CA GLU A 182 22.43 -6.85 4.65
C GLU A 182 22.07 -5.37 4.62
N ALA A 183 22.14 -4.75 3.44
CA ALA A 183 21.69 -3.39 3.22
C ALA A 183 20.38 -3.38 2.44
N ILE A 184 19.34 -2.82 3.05
CA ILE A 184 18.02 -2.62 2.45
C ILE A 184 17.96 -1.17 2.01
N PHE A 185 17.91 -0.95 0.70
CA PHE A 185 17.78 0.37 0.12
C PHE A 185 16.31 0.63 -0.20
N ALA A 186 15.80 1.78 0.22
CA ALA A 186 14.43 2.21 -0.03
C ALA A 186 14.40 3.62 -0.62
N LYS A 187 13.63 3.80 -1.69
CA LYS A 187 13.39 5.11 -2.30
C LYS A 187 11.91 5.28 -2.59
N GLU A 188 11.35 6.45 -2.29
CA GLU A 188 9.95 6.76 -2.60
C GLU A 188 9.72 6.68 -4.12
N LYS A 189 8.73 5.88 -4.52
CA LYS A 189 8.26 5.90 -5.91
C LYS A 189 7.56 7.24 -6.14
N PRO A 190 7.80 7.91 -7.27
CA PRO A 190 7.03 9.09 -7.62
C PRO A 190 5.55 8.72 -7.64
N GLU A 191 4.69 9.52 -7.00
CA GLU A 191 3.24 9.34 -7.06
C GLU A 191 2.78 9.43 -8.52
N VAL A 192 2.66 8.28 -9.18
CA VAL A 192 1.95 8.21 -10.46
C VAL A 192 0.49 8.27 -10.07
N GLU A 193 -0.12 9.47 -10.16
CA GLU A 193 -1.57 9.61 -10.12
C GLU A 193 -2.13 8.58 -11.10
N LYS A 194 -2.67 7.47 -10.59
CA LYS A 194 -3.41 6.53 -11.43
C LYS A 194 -4.51 7.38 -12.05
N PRO A 195 -4.53 7.60 -13.37
CA PRO A 195 -5.60 8.35 -13.98
C PRO A 195 -6.88 7.62 -13.61
N ARG A 196 -7.71 8.26 -12.79
CA ARG A 196 -9.10 7.83 -12.65
C ARG A 196 -9.64 7.87 -14.06
N TYR A 197 -9.93 6.70 -14.64
CA TYR A 197 -10.73 6.61 -15.84
C TYR A 197 -12.04 7.34 -15.54
N LYS A 198 -12.10 8.61 -15.94
CA LYS A 198 -13.36 9.30 -16.14
C LYS A 198 -13.86 8.72 -17.45
N SER A 199 -14.85 7.84 -17.38
CA SER A 199 -15.73 7.61 -18.50
C SER A 199 -16.38 8.96 -18.83
N ASP A 200 -15.92 9.60 -19.90
CA ASP A 200 -16.54 10.80 -20.47
C ASP A 200 -17.90 10.40 -21.07
N SER A 201 -18.94 10.40 -20.23
CA SER A 201 -20.33 10.27 -20.66
C SER A 201 -21.22 11.15 -19.79
N ASP A 202 -20.99 12.47 -19.80
CA ASP A 202 -21.95 13.44 -19.27
C ASP A 202 -22.14 14.58 -20.28
N ASN A 203 -22.88 14.26 -21.34
CA ASN A 203 -23.68 15.26 -22.03
C ASN A 203 -25.03 15.32 -21.31
N LYS A 204 -25.28 16.48 -20.69
CA LYS A 204 -26.57 17.09 -20.33
C LYS A 204 -27.82 16.22 -20.54
N LEU A 205 -28.66 16.11 -19.51
CA LEU A 205 -30.10 16.39 -19.58
C LEU A 205 -30.68 16.50 -18.15
N ASP A 206 -31.46 17.57 -17.95
CA ASP A 206 -32.24 17.88 -16.76
C ASP A 206 -33.45 16.92 -16.61
N ASP A 207 -33.77 16.65 -15.35
CA ASP A 207 -35.09 16.55 -14.68
C ASP A 207 -36.22 15.61 -15.18
N ASP A 208 -36.97 15.14 -14.17
CA ASP A 208 -38.34 14.61 -14.17
C ASP A 208 -38.64 13.12 -14.52
N ASP A 209 -39.16 12.46 -13.47
CA ASP A 209 -40.34 11.57 -13.42
C ASP A 209 -40.32 10.11 -13.96
N ILE A 210 -40.69 9.21 -13.03
CA ILE A 210 -41.65 8.08 -13.17
C ILE A 210 -41.18 6.70 -13.69
N SER A 211 -41.22 5.77 -12.72
CA SER A 211 -41.80 4.40 -12.70
C SER A 211 -41.43 3.31 -13.72
N ASP A 212 -41.26 2.11 -13.15
CA ASP A 212 -41.78 0.79 -13.58
C ASP A 212 -41.84 0.46 -15.08
N SER A 213 -41.10 -0.59 -15.46
CA SER A 213 -41.34 -1.62 -16.51
C SER A 213 -39.96 -2.00 -17.11
N MET A 214 -39.43 -3.20 -16.89
CA MET A 214 -39.77 -4.45 -17.59
C MET A 214 -39.94 -4.26 -19.11
N GLU A 215 -39.07 -4.94 -19.85
CA GLU A 215 -39.17 -5.44 -21.23
C GLU A 215 -38.53 -4.67 -22.41
N ASP A 216 -37.81 -5.48 -23.19
CA ASP A 216 -37.29 -5.43 -24.57
C ASP A 216 -36.11 -4.50 -24.92
N GLU A 217 -34.90 -4.99 -25.21
CA GLU A 217 -34.38 -5.92 -26.27
C GLU A 217 -33.80 -5.13 -27.45
N GLU A 218 -32.46 -5.13 -27.58
CA GLU A 218 -31.76 -4.95 -28.87
C GLU A 218 -30.36 -5.63 -28.81
N GLU A 219 -30.41 -6.95 -28.97
CA GLU A 219 -29.62 -7.75 -29.92
C GLU A 219 -28.09 -7.50 -30.00
N LEU A 220 -27.32 -8.26 -29.20
CA LEU A 220 -25.92 -8.58 -29.49
C LEU A 220 -25.85 -9.81 -30.41
N PRO A 221 -25.00 -9.83 -31.44
CA PRO A 221 -24.92 -10.96 -32.38
C PRO A 221 -24.42 -12.24 -31.68
N GLU A 222 -25.19 -13.31 -31.86
CA GLU A 222 -24.88 -14.68 -31.44
C GLU A 222 -23.56 -15.17 -32.04
N VAL A 223 -22.64 -15.58 -31.16
CA VAL A 223 -21.56 -16.51 -31.50
C VAL A 223 -22.11 -17.93 -31.38
N ASP A 224 -22.17 -18.61 -32.52
CA ASP A 224 -22.60 -20.01 -32.68
C ASP A 224 -21.58 -20.96 -32.03
N ASP A 225 -21.68 -21.16 -30.72
CA ASP A 225 -21.04 -22.29 -30.03
C ASP A 225 -22.00 -23.48 -30.02
N LYS A 226 -22.17 -24.08 -31.20
CA LYS A 226 -22.80 -25.38 -31.35
C LYS A 226 -21.84 -26.49 -30.92
N TYR A 227 -21.74 -26.73 -29.61
CA TYR A 227 -21.56 -28.08 -29.06
C TYR A 227 -22.45 -28.23 -27.84
N SER A 228 -23.55 -28.95 -28.05
CA SER A 228 -24.54 -29.32 -27.07
C SER A 228 -23.92 -29.85 -25.78
N ALA A 229 -24.47 -29.38 -24.67
CA ALA A 229 -24.58 -30.15 -23.44
C ALA A 229 -25.23 -31.50 -23.76
N GLU A 230 -24.45 -32.56 -23.62
CA GLU A 230 -24.96 -33.85 -23.17
C GLU A 230 -24.32 -34.08 -21.80
N ASP A 231 -25.17 -34.07 -20.78
CA ASP A 231 -24.88 -34.61 -19.46
C ASP A 231 -24.48 -36.09 -19.62
N GLU A 232 -23.22 -36.41 -19.40
CA GLU A 232 -22.83 -37.72 -18.87
C GLU A 232 -21.78 -37.52 -17.77
N ASP A 233 -22.09 -38.06 -16.60
CA ASP A 233 -21.23 -38.16 -15.44
C ASP A 233 -19.91 -38.88 -15.80
N GLU A 234 -18.84 -38.13 -16.10
CA GLU A 234 -17.47 -38.67 -16.10
C GLU A 234 -16.82 -38.40 -14.74
N ASP A 235 -16.97 -39.39 -13.85
CA ASP A 235 -16.16 -39.55 -12.64
C ASP A 235 -14.68 -39.44 -13.05
N TYR A 236 -13.96 -38.47 -12.46
CA TYR A 236 -12.56 -38.18 -12.78
C TYR A 236 -11.70 -39.35 -12.28
N ASP A 237 -11.44 -40.34 -13.13
CA ASP A 237 -10.67 -41.53 -12.78
C ASP A 237 -9.19 -41.16 -12.53
N GLU A 238 -8.82 -41.07 -11.25
CA GLU A 238 -7.48 -40.75 -10.76
C GLU A 238 -6.40 -41.77 -11.21
N ASP A 239 -6.83 -42.92 -11.77
CA ASP A 239 -5.98 -44.00 -12.27
C ASP A 239 -5.40 -43.77 -13.68
N LYS A 240 -5.72 -42.64 -14.34
CA LYS A 240 -5.18 -42.30 -15.67
C LYS A 240 -3.96 -41.37 -15.64
N LEU A 241 -3.54 -40.92 -14.47
CA LEU A 241 -2.28 -40.20 -14.25
C LEU A 241 -1.11 -41.19 -14.17
N THR A 242 -0.78 -41.83 -15.29
CA THR A 242 0.45 -42.63 -15.39
C THR A 242 1.64 -41.74 -15.74
N GLU A 243 2.80 -42.09 -15.19
CA GLU A 243 4.09 -41.39 -15.31
C GLU A 243 4.53 -41.13 -16.78
N GLU A 244 3.94 -41.85 -17.74
CA GLU A 244 4.20 -41.69 -19.17
C GLU A 244 3.58 -40.42 -19.79
N SER A 245 2.59 -39.78 -19.14
CA SER A 245 1.94 -38.56 -19.65
C SER A 245 2.74 -37.27 -19.38
N TYR A 246 3.74 -37.30 -18.49
CA TYR A 246 4.70 -36.20 -18.27
C TYR A 246 5.83 -36.16 -19.32
N ARG A 247 5.86 -37.10 -20.26
CA ARG A 247 6.94 -37.19 -21.25
C ARG A 247 6.70 -36.19 -22.39
N THR A 248 7.32 -35.01 -22.29
CA THR A 248 7.52 -34.14 -23.45
C THR A 248 8.40 -34.87 -24.46
N THR A 249 7.83 -35.30 -25.59
CA THR A 249 8.59 -35.87 -26.70
C THR A 249 9.45 -34.78 -27.34
N PHE A 250 10.66 -34.57 -26.81
CA PHE A 250 11.76 -34.07 -27.64
C PHE A 250 12.32 -35.28 -28.37
N ASP A 251 12.06 -35.36 -29.67
CA ASP A 251 12.65 -36.33 -30.57
C ASP A 251 14.07 -35.85 -30.88
N ALA A 252 14.98 -36.07 -29.93
CA ALA A 252 16.40 -35.74 -30.07
C ALA A 252 17.15 -37.02 -30.48
N ASP A 253 17.63 -37.03 -31.72
CA ASP A 253 18.46 -38.08 -32.29
C ASP A 253 19.75 -38.22 -31.45
N PRO A 254 20.11 -39.42 -30.95
CA PRO A 254 21.27 -39.62 -30.06
C PRO A 254 22.63 -39.26 -30.65
N GLU A 255 22.73 -38.89 -31.94
CA GLU A 255 23.95 -38.41 -32.59
C GLU A 255 24.18 -36.90 -32.44
N ASP A 256 23.19 -36.10 -32.04
CA ASP A 256 23.31 -34.63 -31.90
C ASP A 256 23.76 -34.18 -30.49
N LEU A 257 23.95 -35.13 -29.56
CA LEU A 257 24.45 -34.91 -28.20
C LEU A 257 25.98 -35.08 -28.09
N ASN A 258 26.71 -34.86 -29.19
CA ASN A 258 28.17 -34.86 -29.18
C ASN A 258 28.75 -33.43 -29.19
N LEU A 259 28.20 -32.55 -28.35
CA LEU A 259 28.78 -31.24 -28.10
C LEU A 259 29.94 -31.38 -27.11
N GLU A 260 31.09 -31.76 -27.65
CA GLU A 260 32.44 -31.30 -27.28
C GLU A 260 32.56 -30.76 -25.84
N ALA A 261 32.63 -31.66 -24.87
CA ALA A 261 33.25 -31.38 -23.59
C ALA A 261 34.77 -31.29 -23.80
N GLU A 262 35.23 -30.20 -24.43
CA GLU A 262 36.66 -29.88 -24.48
C GLU A 262 37.06 -29.25 -23.14
N ASP A 263 37.84 -30.05 -22.44
CA ASP A 263 38.46 -29.91 -21.13
C ASP A 263 39.38 -28.66 -21.08
N VAL A 264 38.87 -27.53 -20.61
CA VAL A 264 39.73 -26.44 -20.12
C VAL A 264 40.28 -26.84 -18.74
N SER A 265 41.36 -27.62 -18.79
CA SER A 265 42.23 -27.88 -17.65
C SER A 265 43.05 -26.63 -17.33
N ASP A 266 42.79 -26.05 -16.17
CA ASP A 266 43.77 -25.22 -15.45
C ASP A 266 44.71 -26.18 -14.70
N GLU A 267 45.97 -26.29 -15.14
CA GLU A 267 47.05 -26.86 -14.31
C GLU A 267 48.32 -26.00 -14.45
N ASP A 268 48.48 -25.14 -13.45
CA ASP A 268 49.68 -24.87 -12.65
C ASP A 268 51.08 -24.90 -13.29
N GLY A 269 51.87 -23.90 -12.90
CA GLY A 269 53.24 -23.72 -13.33
C GLY A 269 54.25 -24.63 -12.64
N GLU A 270 55.42 -24.75 -13.25
CA GLU A 270 56.74 -24.53 -12.65
C GLU A 270 57.85 -24.72 -13.72
N PHE A 271 58.92 -23.92 -13.56
CA PHE A 271 60.24 -23.90 -14.23
C PHE A 271 60.42 -23.15 -15.56
#